data_AF-A0A969UKE8-F1
#
_entry.id   AF-A0A969UKE8-F1
#
_cell.length_a   1.000
_cell.length_b   1.000
_cell.length_c   1.000
_cell.angle_alpha   90.00
_cell.angle_beta   90.00
_cell.angle_gamma   90.00
#
_symmetry.space_group_name_H-M   'P 1'
#
loop_
_entity.id
_entity.type
_entity.pdbx_description
1 polymer ?
#
loop_
_entity_poly.entity_id
_entity_poly.type
_entity_poly.pdbx_seq_one_letter_code
_entity_poly.pdbx_strand_id
1 'polypeptide(L)' 'MSISLTPDQERFVQTKLQAGKYRSAEQILEIALRLLDEYDRSEAEWVEDVRVKIDAAIETSNHTSPIDGEAFVN' A
#
# COMPACT_ATOMS: atom_id res chain seq x y z
N MET A 1 24.74 9.68 1.42
CA MET A 1 23.84 10.13 2.50
C MET A 1 23.98 9.13 3.65
N SER A 2 24.10 9.59 4.89
CA SER A 2 24.14 8.72 6.08
C SER A 2 22.77 8.73 6.75
N ILE A 3 22.23 7.56 7.06
CA ILE A 3 20.97 7.41 7.80
C ILE A 3 21.33 6.95 9.21
N SER A 4 20.88 7.68 10.21
CA SER A 4 21.04 7.27 11.61
C SER A 4 19.81 6.48 12.03
N LEU A 5 20.03 5.30 12.60
CA LEU A 5 18.98 4.46 13.15
C LEU A 5 18.72 4.84 14.60
N THR A 6 17.48 4.65 15.05
CA THR A 6 17.18 4.70 16.49
C THR A 6 17.75 3.45 17.18
N PRO A 7 18.00 3.49 18.49
CA PRO A 7 18.49 2.31 19.23
C PRO A 7 17.61 1.06 19.07
N ASP A 8 16.31 1.24 18.91
CA ASP A 8 15.38 0.12 18.72
C ASP A 8 15.47 -0.47 17.31
N GLN A 9 15.66 0.37 16.28
CA GLN A 9 15.92 -0.09 14.91
C GLN A 9 17.24 -0.84 14.82
N GLU A 10 18.30 -0.36 15.49
CA GLU A 10 19.58 -1.07 15.56
C GLU A 10 19.42 -2.44 16.22
N ARG A 11 18.71 -2.52 17.35
CA ARG A 11 18.47 -3.80 18.05
C ARG A 11 17.67 -4.77 17.18
N PHE A 12 16.69 -4.28 16.43
CA PHE A 12 15.93 -5.09 15.50
C PHE A 12 16.83 -5.66 14.39
N VAL A 13 17.64 -4.82 13.76
CA VAL A 13 18.59 -5.23 12.70
C VAL A 13 19.58 -6.27 13.26
N GLN A 14 20.18 -6.03 14.43
CA GLN A 14 21.09 -6.97 15.08
C GLN A 14 20.42 -8.32 15.35
N THR A 15 19.19 -8.33 15.86
CA THR A 15 18.44 -9.57 16.11
C THR A 15 18.22 -10.36 14.82
N LYS A 16 17.90 -9.69 13.71
CA LYS A 16 17.72 -10.33 12.39
C LYS A 16 19.03 -10.89 11.84
N LEU A 17 20.15 -10.19 12.04
CA LEU A 17 21.48 -10.67 11.65
C LEU A 17 21.91 -11.90 12.46
N GLN A 18 21.70 -11.86 13.78
CA GLN A 18 22.02 -12.99 14.68
C GLN A 18 21.24 -14.26 14.35
N ALA A 19 20.01 -14.12 13.82
CA ALA A 19 19.24 -15.25 13.31
C ALA A 19 19.86 -15.92 12.06
N GLY A 20 20.91 -15.34 11.47
CA GLY A 20 21.68 -15.91 10.35
C GLY A 20 20.99 -15.86 8.99
N LYS A 21 19.73 -15.42 8.92
CA LYS A 21 18.95 -15.32 7.67
C LYS A 21 19.45 -14.20 6.75
N TYR A 22 20.06 -13.16 7.32
CA TYR A 22 20.50 -11.97 6.59
C TYR A 22 22.00 -11.76 6.78
N ARG A 23 22.67 -11.28 5.73
CA ARG A 23 24.14 -11.14 5.65
C ARG A 23 24.64 -9.77 6.09
N SER A 24 23.80 -8.73 6.00
CA SER A 24 24.17 -7.37 6.40
C SER A 24 22.95 -6.49 6.71
N ALA A 25 23.21 -5.36 7.37
CA ALA A 25 22.17 -4.36 7.67
C ALA A 25 21.60 -3.76 6.39
N GLU A 26 22.43 -3.57 5.36
CA GLU A 26 22.03 -3.07 4.04
C GLU A 26 21.03 -4.01 3.37
N GLN A 27 21.24 -5.33 3.45
CA GLN A 27 20.28 -6.29 2.92
C GLN A 27 18.91 -6.19 3.59
N ILE A 28 18.90 -5.99 4.92
CA ILE A 28 17.65 -5.82 5.67
C ILE A 28 16.96 -4.53 5.27
N LEU A 29 17.73 -3.45 5.12
CA LEU A 29 17.22 -2.14 4.70
C LEU A 29 16.66 -2.18 3.27
N GLU A 30 17.33 -2.85 2.35
CA GLU A 30 16.87 -3.00 0.95
C GLU A 30 15.51 -3.71 0.89
N ILE A 31 15.32 -4.75 1.70
CA ILE A 31 14.04 -5.45 1.80
C ILE A 31 12.97 -4.54 2.41
N ALA A 32 13.29 -3.82 3.48
CA ALA A 32 12.35 -2.91 4.14
C ALA A 32 11.88 -1.79 3.20
N LEU A 33 12.82 -1.19 2.45
CA LEU A 33 12.52 -0.13 1.49
C LEU A 33 11.73 -0.65 0.29
N ARG A 34 12.02 -1.86 -0.20
CA ARG A 34 11.22 -2.49 -1.26
C ARG A 34 9.77 -2.74 -0.81
N LEU A 35 9.58 -3.22 0.42
CA LEU A 35 8.24 -3.44 0.97
C LEU A 35 7.49 -2.13 1.14
N LEU A 36 8.17 -1.05 1.53
CA LEU A 36 7.57 0.28 1.61
C LEU A 36 7.15 0.79 0.23
N ASP A 37 8.01 0.68 -0.78
CA ASP A 37 7.68 1.06 -2.16
C ASP A 37 6.49 0.28 -2.72
N GLU A 38 6.42 -1.02 -2.44
CA GLU A 38 5.29 -1.87 -2.83
C GLU A 38 3.99 -1.44 -2.14
N TYR A 39 4.06 -1.14 -0.85
CA TYR A 39 2.92 -0.64 -0.08
C TYR A 39 2.42 0.70 -0.65
N ASP A 40 3.30 1.65 -0.87
CA ASP A 40 2.97 2.97 -1.42
C ASP A 40 2.37 2.86 -2.84
N ARG A 41 2.91 1.97 -3.67
CA ARG A 41 2.34 1.69 -4.99
C ARG A 41 0.95 1.09 -4.91
N SER A 42 0.72 0.16 -3.99
CA SER A 42 -0.58 -0.49 -3.84
C SER A 42 -1.69 0.49 -3.45
N GLU A 43 -1.38 1.47 -2.59
CA GLU A 43 -2.31 2.55 -2.23
C GLU A 43 -2.62 3.44 -3.45
N ALA A 44 -1.61 3.81 -4.23
CA ALA A 44 -1.79 4.61 -5.43
C ALA A 44 -2.64 3.89 -6.50
N GLU A 45 -2.38 2.59 -6.71
CA GLU A 45 -3.15 1.74 -7.63
C GLU A 45 -4.61 1.62 -7.18
N TRP A 46 -4.86 1.44 -5.89
CA TRP A 46 -6.21 1.38 -5.33
C TRP A 46 -6.97 2.70 -5.52
N VAL A 47 -6.34 3.84 -5.24
CA VAL A 47 -6.95 5.16 -5.44
C VAL A 47 -7.34 5.36 -6.90
N GLU A 48 -6.48 4.97 -7.84
CA GLU A 48 -6.75 5.10 -9.27
C GLU A 48 -7.87 4.16 -9.73
N ASP A 49 -7.89 2.91 -9.28
CA ASP A 49 -8.96 1.96 -9.58
C ASP A 49 -10.33 2.47 -9.09
N VAL A 50 -10.39 3.03 -7.88
CA VAL A 50 -11.61 3.63 -7.34
C VAL A 50 -12.04 4.84 -8.16
N ARG A 51 -11.10 5.72 -8.55
CA ARG A 51 -11.41 6.90 -9.39
C ARG A 51 -12.01 6.48 -10.73
N VAL A 52 -11.40 5.51 -11.42
CA VAL A 52 -11.90 4.99 -12.70
C VAL A 52 -13.32 4.43 -12.56
N LYS A 53 -13.60 3.69 -11.48
CA LYS A 53 -14.94 3.14 -11.22
C LYS A 53 -15.98 4.24 -10.96
N ILE A 54 -15.61 5.29 -10.24
CA ILE A 54 -16.48 6.45 -9.98
C ILE A 54 -16.79 7.18 -11.28
N ASP A 55 -15.77 7.49 -12.09
CA ASP A 55 -15.95 8.20 -13.36
C ASP A 55 -16.85 7.42 -14.33
N ALA A 56 -16.66 6.09 -14.41
CA ALA A 56 -17.53 5.22 -15.20
C ALA A 56 -18.98 5.20 -14.67
N ALA A 57 -19.17 5.21 -13.35
CA ALA A 57 -20.50 5.27 -12.73
C ALA A 57 -21.20 6.62 -13.00
N ILE A 58 -20.48 7.73 -12.92
CA ILE A 58 -20.99 9.08 -13.24
C ILE A 58 -21.45 9.13 -14.69
N GLU A 59 -20.61 8.67 -15.63
CA GLU A 59 -20.98 8.68 -17.06
C GLU A 59 -22.23 7.82 -17.32
N THR A 60 -22.32 6.64 -16.70
CA THR A 60 -23.50 5.78 -16.82
C THR A 60 -24.75 6.44 -16.23
N SER A 61 -24.61 7.16 -15.12
CA SER A 61 -25.71 7.86 -14.45
C SER A 61 -26.27 9.02 -15.29
N ASN A 62 -25.49 9.62 -16.19
CA ASN A 62 -25.99 10.66 -17.08
C ASN A 62 -27.04 10.11 -18.08
N HIS A 63 -26.97 8.81 -18.39
CA HIS A 63 -27.83 8.16 -19.39
C HIS A 63 -28.87 7.22 -18.76
N THR A 64 -28.86 7.05 -17.44
CA THR A 64 -29.72 6.10 -16.73
C THR A 64 -30.54 6.84 -15.67
N SER A 65 -31.85 6.66 -15.66
CA SER A 65 -32.68 7.22 -14.59
C SER A 65 -32.32 6.59 -13.23
N PRO A 66 -32.28 7.38 -12.14
CA PRO A 66 -32.05 6.85 -10.80
C PRO A 66 -33.06 5.76 -10.44
N ILE A 67 -32.59 4.72 -9.77
CA ILE A 67 -33.44 3.63 -9.27
C ILE A 67 -33.83 3.97 -7.83
N ASP A 68 -35.11 3.78 -7.50
CA ASP A 68 -35.57 3.86 -6.11
C ASP A 68 -35.01 2.68 -5.30
N GLY A 69 -34.27 2.99 -4.23
CA GLY A 69 -33.63 2.00 -3.38
C GLY A 69 -34.63 1.16 -2.59
N GLU A 70 -35.78 1.70 -2.20
CA GLU A 70 -36.81 0.93 -1.47
C GLU A 70 -37.50 -0.10 -2.36
N ALA A 71 -37.67 0.22 -3.65
CA ALA A 71 -38.24 -0.68 -4.63
C ALA A 71 -37.25 -1.76 -5.11
N PHE A 72 -35.95 -1.49 -5.06
CA PHE A 72 -34.91 -2.43 -5.54
C PHE A 72 -34.59 -3.56 -4.56
N VAL A 73 -34.76 -3.35 -3.25
CA VAL A 73 -34.35 -4.30 -2.20
C VAL A 73 -35.46 -5.31 -1.84
N ASN A 74 -36.70 -5.10 -2.29
CA ASN A 74 -37.87 -5.95 -1.98
C ASN A 74 -38.08 -7.13 -2.94
#